data_AF-W2SUV4-F1
#
_entry.id   AF-W2SUV4-F1
#
_cell.length_a   1.000
_cell.length_b   1.000
_cell.length_c   1.000
_cell.angle_alpha   90.00
_cell.angle_beta   90.00
_cell.angle_gamma   90.00
#
_symmetry.space_group_name_H-M   'P 1'
#
loop_
_entity.id
_entity.type
_entity.pdbx_description
1 polymer ?
#
loop_
_entity_poly.entity_id
_entity_poly.type
_entity_poly.pdbx_seq_one_letter_code
_entity_poly.pdbx_strand_id
1 'polypeptide(L)'
;MGRHALGSNVRDAACYVLWAFARAYEPEELKSFIETVATSLMCVALFDREVNLRRAASAAFQENVGRQANFPDGVALLTIGNATCGYNLKFPPNLMWIFTADYFAVGNRLRCYTKVCVEVVRFPKYAEAIVDHLLENKIVHWDEVIREQAAIALGLLAPHQPYYLSAKLDNLLCGCNSPNPVSPQARLFIGSFTFVARFDIKWI
;
A
#
# COMPACT_ATOMS: atom_id res chain seq x y z
N MET A 1 -23.67 -4.14 -14.15
CA MET A 1 -22.45 -3.66 -14.84
C MET A 1 -22.53 -2.14 -14.97
N GLY A 2 -21.60 -1.36 -14.42
CA GLY A 2 -21.62 0.10 -14.61
C GLY A 2 -20.90 0.96 -13.56
N ARG A 3 -20.82 0.56 -12.29
CA ARG A 3 -20.18 1.39 -11.24
C ARG A 3 -18.65 1.31 -11.21
N HIS A 4 -18.05 0.23 -11.70
CA HIS A 4 -16.61 -0.01 -11.54
C HIS A 4 -15.73 0.76 -12.53
N ALA A 5 -16.18 0.92 -13.79
CA ALA A 5 -15.48 1.72 -14.80
C ALA A 5 -15.52 3.24 -14.49
N LEU A 6 -16.56 3.70 -13.80
CA LEU A 6 -16.65 5.09 -13.32
C LEU A 6 -15.59 5.36 -12.24
N GLY A 7 -15.31 4.38 -11.37
CA GLY A 7 -14.34 4.53 -10.28
C GLY A 7 -12.87 4.61 -10.73
N SER A 8 -12.48 4.01 -11.86
CA SER A 8 -11.11 4.16 -12.39
C SER A 8 -10.87 5.57 -12.94
N ASN A 9 -11.82 6.12 -13.68
CA ASN A 9 -11.68 7.45 -14.28
C ASN A 9 -11.59 8.56 -13.22
N VAL A 10 -12.38 8.43 -12.14
CA VAL A 10 -12.34 9.39 -11.02
C VAL A 10 -10.99 9.34 -10.30
N ARG A 11 -10.45 8.14 -10.03
CA ARG A 11 -9.15 7.99 -9.38
C ARG A 11 -8.01 8.48 -10.27
N ASP A 12 -8.12 8.31 -11.59
CA ASP A 12 -7.11 8.76 -12.54
C ASP A 12 -7.09 10.29 -12.64
N ALA A 13 -8.27 10.90 -12.74
CA ALA A 13 -8.43 12.35 -12.64
C ALA A 13 -7.88 12.90 -11.31
N ALA A 14 -8.12 12.22 -10.18
CA ALA A 14 -7.56 12.61 -8.89
C ALA A 14 -6.02 12.54 -8.88
N CYS A 15 -5.42 11.50 -9.45
CA CYS A 15 -3.96 11.41 -9.58
C CYS A 15 -3.41 12.55 -10.45
N TYR A 16 -4.09 12.88 -11.56
CA TYR A 16 -3.70 13.98 -12.43
C TYR A 16 -3.80 15.34 -11.70
N VAL A 17 -4.85 15.56 -10.92
CA VAL A 17 -5.00 16.78 -10.10
C VAL A 17 -3.87 16.90 -9.08
N LEU A 18 -3.55 15.82 -8.36
CA LEU A 18 -2.46 15.82 -7.38
C LEU A 18 -1.07 16.02 -8.02
N TRP A 19 -0.87 15.51 -9.24
CA TRP A 19 0.31 15.79 -10.05
C TRP A 19 0.36 17.27 -10.48
N ALA A 20 -0.77 17.84 -10.92
CA ALA A 20 -0.85 19.24 -11.33
C ALA A 20 -0.66 20.20 -10.14
N PHE A 21 -1.19 19.87 -8.97
CA PHE A 21 -1.03 20.66 -7.74
C PHE A 21 0.42 20.81 -7.33
N ALA A 22 1.22 19.75 -7.46
CA ALA A 22 2.65 19.80 -7.19
C ALA A 22 3.39 20.85 -8.02
N ARG A 23 2.81 21.26 -9.16
CA ARG A 23 3.37 22.24 -10.11
C ARG A 23 2.73 23.63 -10.00
N ALA A 24 1.52 23.69 -9.46
CA ALA A 24 0.71 24.90 -9.44
C ALA A 24 0.82 25.68 -8.12
N TYR A 25 1.13 24.99 -7.02
CA TYR A 25 1.16 25.59 -5.68
C TYR A 25 2.55 25.54 -5.05
N GLU A 26 2.84 26.56 -4.26
CA GLU A 26 4.09 26.66 -3.50
C GLU A 26 4.06 25.70 -2.29
N PRO A 27 5.23 25.22 -1.80
CA PRO A 27 5.30 24.27 -0.69
C PRO A 27 4.59 24.72 0.59
N GLU A 28 4.54 26.03 0.85
CA GLU A 28 3.87 26.62 2.00
C GLU A 28 2.35 26.43 1.94
N GLU A 29 1.76 26.45 0.74
CA GLU A 29 0.32 26.32 0.54
C GLU A 29 -0.16 24.87 0.68
N LEU A 30 0.67 23.91 0.26
CA LEU A 30 0.35 22.48 0.34
C LEU A 30 0.75 21.83 1.67
N LYS A 31 1.48 22.55 2.53
CA LYS A 31 2.10 22.02 3.76
C LYS A 31 1.16 21.21 4.64
N SER A 32 -0.08 21.65 4.83
CA SER A 32 -1.08 20.96 5.67
C SER A 32 -1.66 19.68 5.05
N PHE A 33 -1.51 19.50 3.73
CA PHE A 33 -2.11 18.38 2.99
C PHE A 33 -1.08 17.34 2.56
N ILE A 34 0.21 17.68 2.56
CA ILE A 34 1.29 16.85 2.04
C ILE A 34 1.27 15.42 2.64
N GLU A 35 1.00 15.26 3.92
CA GLU A 35 0.97 13.93 4.56
C GLU A 35 -0.19 13.07 4.06
N THR A 36 -1.39 13.65 3.99
CA THR A 36 -2.58 12.99 3.46
C THR A 36 -2.42 12.65 1.98
N VAL A 37 -1.84 13.56 1.20
CA VAL A 37 -1.55 13.34 -0.22
C VAL A 37 -0.53 12.22 -0.40
N ALA A 38 0.55 12.22 0.38
CA ALA A 38 1.60 11.22 0.34
C ALA A 38 1.07 9.82 0.64
N THR A 39 0.38 9.65 1.77
CA THR A 39 -0.18 8.36 2.19
C THR A 39 -1.26 7.85 1.24
N SER A 40 -2.10 8.74 0.70
CA SER A 40 -3.12 8.38 -0.29
C SER A 40 -2.51 7.93 -1.61
N LEU A 41 -1.57 8.70 -2.17
CA LEU A 41 -0.86 8.34 -3.41
C LEU A 41 -0.09 7.02 -3.24
N MET A 42 0.52 6.81 -2.07
CA MET A 42 1.21 5.57 -1.75
C MET A 42 0.25 4.37 -1.75
N CYS A 43 -0.91 4.48 -1.10
CA CYS A 43 -1.90 3.41 -1.07
C CYS A 43 -2.42 3.08 -2.47
N VAL A 44 -2.67 4.10 -3.31
CA VAL A 44 -3.09 3.88 -4.70
C VAL A 44 -1.96 3.23 -5.51
N ALA A 45 -0.72 3.71 -5.39
CA ALA A 45 0.44 3.16 -6.09
C ALA A 45 0.69 1.67 -5.77
N LEU A 46 0.41 1.24 -4.55
CA LEU A 46 0.60 -0.14 -4.12
C LEU A 46 -0.60 -1.04 -4.39
N PHE A 47 -1.81 -0.56 -4.09
CA PHE A 47 -2.96 -1.43 -3.90
C PHE A 47 -4.09 -1.22 -4.89
N ASP A 48 -3.99 -0.26 -5.83
CA ASP A 48 -5.01 -0.15 -6.88
C ASP A 48 -5.07 -1.44 -7.70
N ARG A 49 -6.28 -1.81 -8.14
CA ARG A 49 -6.49 -2.96 -9.03
C ARG A 49 -5.87 -2.71 -10.39
N GLU A 50 -6.07 -1.50 -10.90
CA GLU A 50 -5.71 -1.09 -12.25
C GLU A 50 -4.25 -0.65 -12.30
N VAL A 51 -3.50 -1.24 -13.23
CA VAL A 51 -2.06 -0.94 -13.37
C VAL A 51 -1.80 0.52 -13.75
N ASN A 52 -2.67 1.09 -14.58
CA ASN A 52 -2.54 2.48 -15.03
C ASN A 52 -2.69 3.45 -13.85
N LEU A 53 -3.59 3.16 -12.91
CA LEU A 53 -3.79 3.96 -11.70
C LEU A 53 -2.59 3.87 -10.76
N ARG A 54 -2.01 2.68 -10.59
CA ARG A 54 -0.79 2.52 -9.79
C ARG A 54 0.38 3.34 -10.35
N ARG A 55 0.48 3.40 -11.69
CA ARG A 55 1.48 4.21 -12.40
C ARG A 55 1.21 5.71 -12.29
N ALA A 56 -0.04 6.13 -12.49
CA ALA A 56 -0.45 7.52 -12.35
C ALA A 56 -0.18 8.05 -10.93
N ALA A 57 -0.53 7.27 -9.91
CA ALA A 57 -0.25 7.62 -8.51
C ALA A 57 1.25 7.71 -8.21
N SER A 58 2.05 6.81 -8.77
CA SER A 58 3.52 6.83 -8.62
C SER A 58 4.15 8.06 -9.29
N ALA A 59 3.66 8.44 -10.47
CA ALA A 59 4.10 9.66 -11.16
C ALA A 59 3.71 10.93 -10.38
N ALA A 60 2.49 10.99 -9.85
CA ALA A 60 2.04 12.07 -8.99
C ALA A 60 2.87 12.16 -7.70
N PHE A 61 3.18 11.02 -7.07
CA PHE A 61 4.04 10.95 -5.89
C PHE A 61 5.42 11.50 -6.20
N GLN A 62 6.04 11.04 -7.29
CA GLN A 62 7.37 11.50 -7.72
C GLN A 62 7.42 13.01 -7.98
N GLU A 63 6.42 13.56 -8.67
CA GLU A 63 6.35 15.01 -8.94
C GLU A 63 6.27 15.81 -7.62
N ASN A 64 5.46 15.33 -6.66
CA ASN A 64 5.35 15.94 -5.35
C ASN A 64 6.68 15.87 -4.59
N VAL A 65 7.38 14.73 -4.57
CA VAL A 65 8.70 14.62 -3.94
C VAL A 65 9.72 15.57 -4.57
N GLY A 66 9.69 15.74 -5.89
CA GLY A 66 10.65 16.57 -6.61
C GLY A 66 10.44 18.08 -6.46
N ARG A 67 9.23 18.52 -6.07
CA ARG A 67 8.87 19.95 -6.01
C ARG A 67 8.53 20.43 -4.60
N GLN A 68 8.01 19.55 -3.75
CA GLN A 68 7.54 19.90 -2.42
C GLN A 68 8.65 19.64 -1.40
N ALA A 69 9.15 20.69 -0.74
CA ALA A 69 10.35 20.65 0.11
C ALA A 69 10.22 19.78 1.39
N ASN A 70 9.03 19.25 1.69
CA ASN A 70 8.74 18.50 2.92
C ASN A 70 7.92 17.23 2.71
N PHE A 71 8.00 16.60 1.53
CA PHE A 71 7.24 15.39 1.27
C PHE A 71 7.73 14.21 2.14
N PRO A 72 6.86 13.57 2.97
CA PRO A 72 7.22 12.55 3.94
C PRO A 72 8.11 11.44 3.39
N ASP A 73 9.35 11.36 3.87
CA ASP A 73 10.33 10.32 3.50
C ASP A 73 10.49 10.14 1.97
N GLY A 74 10.12 11.16 1.19
CA GLY A 74 9.88 11.02 -0.25
C GLY A 74 11.13 10.58 -1.00
N VAL A 75 12.26 11.26 -0.76
CA VAL A 75 13.55 10.91 -1.36
C VAL A 75 14.01 9.52 -0.95
N ALA A 76 13.82 9.14 0.32
CA ALA A 76 14.17 7.82 0.82
C ALA A 76 13.35 6.75 0.11
N LEU A 77 12.03 6.93 -0.02
CA LEU A 77 11.11 6.04 -0.73
C LEU A 77 11.41 5.92 -2.23
N LEU A 78 11.80 7.01 -2.88
CA LEU A 78 12.26 6.99 -4.27
C LEU A 78 13.60 6.23 -4.42
N THR A 79 14.42 6.21 -3.37
CA THR A 79 15.83 5.77 -3.40
C THR A 79 16.10 4.52 -2.56
N ILE A 80 15.09 3.70 -2.22
CA ILE A 80 15.27 2.46 -1.44
C ILE A 80 16.24 1.45 -2.13
N GLY A 81 16.63 1.71 -3.38
CA GLY A 81 17.70 1.01 -4.08
C GLY A 81 19.14 1.52 -3.90
N ASN A 82 19.33 2.73 -3.36
CA ASN A 82 20.63 3.40 -3.27
C ASN A 82 20.86 4.17 -1.95
N ALA A 83 19.95 4.04 -0.98
CA ALA A 83 20.15 4.62 0.34
C ALA A 83 21.26 3.83 1.06
N THR A 84 22.48 4.35 1.00
CA THR A 84 23.43 4.22 2.10
C THR A 84 22.74 4.77 3.34
N CYS A 85 22.03 3.89 4.05
CA CYS A 85 21.87 4.00 5.49
C CYS A 85 23.26 4.25 6.08
N GLY A 86 23.39 5.05 7.14
CA GLY A 86 24.65 5.50 7.75
C GLY A 86 25.59 4.42 8.31
N TYR A 87 25.51 3.18 7.80
CA TYR A 87 26.50 2.13 7.95
C TYR A 87 27.02 1.74 6.56
N ASN A 88 28.34 1.76 6.39
CA ASN A 88 29.10 1.38 5.20
C ASN A 88 28.78 -0.06 4.71
N LEU A 89 27.62 -0.26 4.12
CA LEU A 89 27.25 -1.48 3.42
C LEU A 89 26.92 -1.11 1.98
N LYS A 90 27.89 -1.35 1.10
CA LYS A 90 27.69 -1.39 -0.35
C LYS A 90 26.72 -2.53 -0.65
N PHE A 91 25.46 -2.21 -0.89
CA PHE A 91 24.54 -3.13 -1.54
C PHE A 91 24.81 -3.14 -3.05
N PRO A 92 24.59 -4.26 -3.75
CA PRO A 92 24.96 -4.41 -5.16
C PRO A 92 24.26 -3.36 -6.04
N PRO A 93 24.93 -2.82 -7.08
CA PRO A 93 24.48 -1.68 -7.89
C PRO A 93 23.22 -1.91 -8.75
N ASN A 94 22.48 -2.99 -8.51
CA ASN A 94 21.42 -3.48 -9.39
C ASN A 94 20.05 -3.59 -8.70
N LEU A 95 19.89 -3.10 -7.46
CA LEU A 95 18.65 -3.22 -6.71
C LEU A 95 17.76 -1.96 -6.89
N MET A 96 16.88 -2.05 -7.89
CA MET A 96 15.51 -1.54 -7.94
C MET A 96 15.11 -0.34 -7.05
N TRP A 97 14.96 0.83 -7.68
CA TRP A 97 14.25 1.99 -7.15
C TRP A 97 12.76 1.64 -7.00
N ILE A 98 12.19 1.81 -5.80
CA ILE A 98 10.82 1.30 -5.54
C ILE A 98 9.76 2.07 -6.34
N PHE A 99 9.90 3.38 -6.49
CA PHE A 99 8.91 4.22 -7.20
C PHE A 99 9.45 4.87 -8.49
N THR A 100 10.77 5.04 -8.62
CA THR A 100 11.38 5.84 -9.70
C THR A 100 11.80 5.02 -10.92
N ALA A 101 12.01 3.70 -10.81
CA ALA A 101 12.60 2.91 -11.89
C ALA A 101 11.78 1.72 -12.33
N ASP A 102 10.53 1.59 -11.88
CA ASP A 102 9.79 0.41 -12.27
C ASP A 102 8.31 0.69 -12.50
N TYR A 103 8.06 1.35 -13.64
CA TYR A 103 6.84 1.16 -14.43
C TYR A 103 6.45 -0.35 -14.52
N PHE A 104 7.41 -1.29 -14.37
CA PHE A 104 7.15 -2.73 -14.23
C PHE A 104 6.90 -3.22 -12.78
N ALA A 105 7.46 -2.62 -11.71
CA ALA A 105 7.19 -3.07 -10.32
C ALA A 105 5.75 -2.73 -9.93
N VAL A 106 5.31 -1.49 -10.17
CA VAL A 106 3.88 -1.12 -10.04
C VAL A 106 3.04 -1.78 -11.13
N GLY A 107 3.69 -2.26 -12.19
CA GLY A 107 3.12 -3.18 -13.18
C GLY A 107 2.60 -4.48 -12.55
N ASN A 108 3.35 -5.03 -11.59
CA ASN A 108 3.07 -6.32 -10.98
C ASN A 108 2.36 -6.17 -9.62
N ARG A 109 1.04 -6.34 -9.63
CA ARG A 109 0.20 -6.24 -8.41
C ARG A 109 0.67 -7.16 -7.28
N LEU A 110 1.02 -8.42 -7.58
CA LEU A 110 1.48 -9.35 -6.55
C LEU A 110 2.76 -8.84 -5.87
N ARG A 111 3.71 -8.30 -6.65
CA ARG A 111 4.94 -7.72 -6.11
C ARG A 111 4.64 -6.52 -5.21
N CYS A 112 3.66 -5.67 -5.57
CA CYS A 112 3.25 -4.54 -4.74
C CYS A 112 2.74 -4.98 -3.37
N TYR A 113 1.84 -5.98 -3.33
CA TYR A 113 1.23 -6.51 -2.11
C TYR A 113 2.17 -7.36 -1.24
N THR A 114 3.29 -7.86 -1.77
CA THR A 114 4.15 -8.80 -1.04
C THR A 114 5.54 -8.28 -0.73
N LYS A 115 6.17 -7.55 -1.64
CA LYS A 115 7.54 -7.05 -1.48
C LYS A 115 7.56 -5.56 -1.21
N VAL A 116 6.88 -4.80 -2.06
CA VAL A 116 7.01 -3.34 -2.01
C VAL A 116 6.35 -2.77 -0.76
N CYS A 117 5.14 -3.20 -0.41
CA CYS A 117 4.46 -2.68 0.78
C CYS A 117 5.24 -2.96 2.07
N VAL A 118 5.94 -4.10 2.18
CA VAL A 118 6.76 -4.45 3.34
C VAL A 118 7.91 -3.45 3.52
N GLU A 119 8.55 -3.04 2.42
CA GLU A 119 9.60 -2.03 2.46
C GLU A 119 9.06 -0.64 2.82
N VAL A 120 7.87 -0.28 2.34
CA VAL A 120 7.24 1.02 2.64
C VAL A 120 6.74 1.10 4.09
N VAL A 121 6.30 0.00 4.69
CA VAL A 121 5.82 -0.03 6.09
C VAL A 121 6.96 0.20 7.10
N ARG A 122 8.22 0.14 6.68
CA ARG A 122 9.37 0.58 7.50
C ARG A 122 9.35 2.09 7.78
N PHE A 123 8.59 2.87 7.02
CA PHE A 123 8.42 4.31 7.21
C PHE A 123 7.17 4.55 8.06
N PRO A 124 7.30 5.04 9.32
CA PRO A 124 6.18 5.13 10.26
C PRO A 124 4.97 5.90 9.72
N LYS A 125 5.22 6.97 8.97
CA LYS A 125 4.18 7.82 8.37
C LYS A 125 3.27 7.08 7.37
N TYR A 126 3.78 6.01 6.76
CA TYR A 126 3.04 5.20 5.79
C TYR A 126 2.51 3.89 6.39
N ALA A 127 3.09 3.43 7.50
CA ALA A 127 2.77 2.15 8.10
C ALA A 127 1.29 2.02 8.49
N GLU A 128 0.78 2.99 9.26
CA GLU A 128 -0.61 3.00 9.72
C GLU A 128 -1.58 3.11 8.54
N ALA A 129 -1.32 4.06 7.63
CA ALA A 129 -2.14 4.28 6.44
C ALA A 129 -2.24 3.03 5.55
N ILE A 130 -1.13 2.28 5.38
CA ILE A 130 -1.13 1.03 4.63
C ILE A 130 -1.98 -0.03 5.32
N VAL A 131 -1.80 -0.22 6.62
CA VAL A 131 -2.56 -1.21 7.39
C VAL A 131 -4.05 -0.89 7.34
N ASP A 132 -4.44 0.35 7.64
CA ASP A 132 -5.83 0.77 7.61
C ASP A 132 -6.43 0.64 6.20
N HIS A 133 -5.67 1.01 5.16
CA HIS A 133 -6.14 0.85 3.78
C HIS A 133 -6.40 -0.62 3.43
N LEU A 134 -5.53 -1.53 3.84
CA LEU A 134 -5.70 -2.97 3.61
C LEU A 134 -6.92 -3.51 4.34
N LEU A 135 -7.11 -3.14 5.61
CA LEU A 135 -8.23 -3.60 6.45
C LEU A 135 -9.58 -3.06 5.97
N GLU A 136 -9.66 -1.75 5.75
CA GLU A 136 -10.92 -1.06 5.48
C GLU A 136 -11.36 -1.15 4.02
N ASN A 137 -10.40 -1.25 3.09
CA ASN A 137 -10.70 -1.16 1.65
C ASN A 137 -10.38 -2.45 0.86
N LYS A 138 -9.35 -3.21 1.25
CA LYS A 138 -8.86 -4.35 0.42
C LYS A 138 -9.35 -5.70 0.90
N ILE A 139 -9.41 -5.94 2.21
CA ILE A 139 -9.99 -7.16 2.78
C ILE A 139 -11.48 -7.29 2.45
N VAL A 140 -12.22 -6.19 2.38
CA VAL A 140 -13.66 -6.20 2.03
C VAL A 140 -13.92 -5.94 0.54
N HIS A 141 -12.87 -5.92 -0.28
CA HIS A 141 -12.99 -5.62 -1.70
C HIS A 141 -13.82 -6.69 -2.42
N TRP A 142 -14.59 -6.34 -3.44
CA TRP A 142 -15.48 -7.28 -4.14
C TRP A 142 -14.72 -8.35 -4.97
N ASP A 143 -13.52 -8.02 -5.46
CA ASP A 143 -12.63 -8.94 -6.20
C ASP A 143 -11.87 -9.86 -5.22
N GLU A 144 -12.06 -11.18 -5.37
CA GLU A 144 -11.45 -12.22 -4.54
C GLU A 144 -9.92 -12.20 -4.56
N VAL A 145 -9.32 -11.97 -5.73
CA VAL A 145 -7.85 -11.97 -5.87
C VAL A 145 -7.25 -10.81 -5.08
N ILE A 146 -7.95 -9.67 -5.00
CA ILE A 146 -7.51 -8.54 -4.19
C ILE A 146 -7.60 -8.85 -2.70
N ARG A 147 -8.68 -9.52 -2.26
CA ARG A 147 -8.83 -9.94 -0.86
C ARG A 147 -7.73 -10.91 -0.43
N GLU A 148 -7.43 -11.90 -1.27
CA GLU A 148 -6.36 -12.87 -1.02
C GLU A 148 -4.98 -12.17 -0.90
N GLN A 149 -4.67 -11.28 -1.85
CA GLN A 149 -3.42 -10.51 -1.82
C GLN A 149 -3.34 -9.58 -0.59
N ALA A 150 -4.45 -8.99 -0.17
CA ALA A 150 -4.51 -8.16 1.03
C ALA A 150 -4.27 -8.97 2.30
N ALA A 151 -4.84 -10.18 2.41
CA ALA A 151 -4.59 -11.08 3.52
C ALA A 151 -3.12 -11.50 3.60
N ILE A 152 -2.50 -11.85 2.47
CA ILE A 152 -1.07 -12.15 2.40
C ILE A 152 -0.23 -10.94 2.83
N ALA A 153 -0.56 -9.75 2.33
CA ALA A 153 0.13 -8.52 2.69
C ALA A 153 0.08 -8.29 4.21
N LEU A 154 -1.09 -8.37 4.83
CA LEU A 154 -1.25 -8.19 6.28
C LEU A 154 -0.44 -9.21 7.10
N GLY A 155 -0.39 -10.47 6.66
CA GLY A 155 0.45 -11.48 7.29
C GLY A 155 1.94 -11.15 7.23
N LEU A 156 2.40 -10.57 6.11
CA LEU A 156 3.77 -10.10 5.95
C LEU A 156 4.06 -8.82 6.75
N LEU A 157 3.05 -7.99 7.01
CA LEU A 157 3.18 -6.76 7.81
C LEU A 157 3.14 -7.02 9.32
N ALA A 158 2.54 -8.14 9.75
CA ALA A 158 2.40 -8.50 11.17
C ALA A 158 3.70 -8.42 12.00
N PRO A 159 4.87 -8.91 11.52
CA PRO A 159 6.13 -8.78 12.25
C PRO A 159 6.65 -7.34 12.35
N HIS A 160 6.25 -6.46 11.43
CA HIS A 160 6.70 -5.07 11.38
C HIS A 160 5.83 -4.12 12.21
N GLN A 161 4.55 -4.43 12.36
CA GLN A 161 3.57 -3.61 13.08
C GLN A 161 2.70 -4.45 14.05
N PRO A 162 3.30 -5.21 14.98
CA PRO A 162 2.56 -6.17 15.80
C PRO A 162 1.54 -5.52 16.74
N TYR A 163 1.89 -4.38 17.35
CA TYR A 163 0.99 -3.66 18.27
C TYR A 163 -0.17 -2.99 17.55
N TYR A 164 0.08 -2.41 16.37
CA TYR A 164 -0.96 -1.73 15.59
C TYR A 164 -1.97 -2.74 15.01
N LEU A 165 -1.48 -3.87 14.49
CA LEU A 165 -2.33 -4.93 13.96
C LEU A 165 -3.10 -5.68 15.06
N SER A 166 -2.49 -5.92 16.23
CA SER A 166 -3.20 -6.56 17.34
C SER A 166 -4.36 -5.70 17.86
N ALA A 167 -4.19 -4.38 17.92
CA ALA A 167 -5.26 -3.45 18.28
C ALA A 167 -6.45 -3.45 17.29
N LYS A 168 -6.22 -3.92 16.06
CA LYS A 168 -7.24 -4.00 14.99
C LYS A 168 -7.77 -5.43 14.78
N LEU A 169 -7.29 -6.41 15.56
CA LEU A 169 -7.64 -7.83 15.42
C LEU A 169 -9.12 -8.09 15.69
N ASP A 170 -9.72 -7.37 16.63
CA ASP A 170 -11.15 -7.52 16.96
C ASP A 170 -12.05 -7.17 15.77
N ASN A 171 -11.68 -6.14 15.01
CA ASN A 171 -12.39 -5.74 13.79
C ASN A 171 -12.31 -6.84 12.72
N LEU A 172 -11.15 -7.48 12.60
CA LEU A 172 -10.91 -8.60 11.69
C LEU A 172 -11.73 -9.83 12.08
N LEU A 173 -11.75 -10.18 13.38
CA LEU A 173 -12.52 -11.32 13.90
C LEU A 173 -14.02 -11.11 13.76
N CYS A 174 -14.51 -9.89 13.97
CA CYS A 174 -15.91 -9.54 13.73
C CYS A 174 -16.30 -9.76 12.26
N GLY A 175 -15.42 -9.37 11.32
CA GLY A 175 -15.62 -9.58 9.88
C GLY A 175 -15.69 -11.05 9.47
N CYS A 176 -14.99 -11.95 10.18
CA CYS A 176 -15.04 -13.40 9.93
C CYS A 176 -16.40 -14.03 10.27
N ASN A 177 -17.12 -13.46 11.23
CA ASN A 177 -18.42 -13.96 11.68
C ASN A 177 -19.59 -13.29 10.95
N SER A 178 -19.31 -12.42 9.97
CA SER A 178 -20.35 -11.72 9.25
C SER A 178 -21.07 -12.64 8.24
N PRO A 179 -22.41 -12.52 8.09
CA PRO A 179 -23.19 -13.30 7.12
C PRO A 179 -22.97 -12.83 5.66
N ASN A 180 -22.21 -11.75 5.43
CA ASN A 180 -21.94 -11.24 4.09
C ASN A 180 -20.96 -12.17 3.36
N PRO A 181 -21.30 -12.81 2.22
CA PRO A 181 -20.45 -13.80 1.56
C PRO A 181 -19.07 -13.26 1.12
N VAL A 182 -18.89 -11.94 1.03
CA VAL A 182 -17.62 -11.30 0.66
C VAL A 182 -16.62 -11.27 1.83
N SER A 183 -17.08 -11.18 3.07
CA SER A 183 -16.19 -11.05 4.25
C SER A 183 -15.53 -12.35 4.74
N PRO A 184 -16.16 -13.55 4.68
CA PRO A 184 -15.54 -14.81 5.08
C PRO A 184 -14.39 -15.26 4.19
N GLN A 185 -14.27 -14.70 2.98
CA GLN A 185 -13.25 -15.08 1.99
C GLN A 185 -11.94 -14.33 2.19
N ALA A 186 -11.95 -13.18 2.88
CA ALA A 186 -10.73 -12.54 3.37
C ALA A 186 -10.27 -13.21 4.67
N ARG A 187 -9.83 -14.46 4.56
CA ARG A 187 -9.29 -15.22 5.68
C ARG A 187 -8.06 -14.51 6.23
N LEU A 188 -8.04 -14.21 7.53
CA LEU A 188 -6.84 -13.77 8.24
C LEU A 188 -5.71 -14.79 7.98
N PHE A 189 -4.65 -14.35 7.31
CA PHE A 189 -3.32 -14.89 7.53
C PHE A 189 -2.66 -14.03 8.61
N ILE A 190 -3.03 -14.22 9.87
CA ILE A 190 -2.35 -13.56 10.99
C ILE A 190 -2.04 -14.62 12.03
N GLY A 191 -0.76 -15.01 12.08
CA GLY A 191 -0.20 -15.92 13.09
C GLY A 191 0.42 -17.18 12.51
N SER A 192 1.50 -17.04 11.73
CA SER A 192 2.48 -18.08 11.36
C SER A 192 1.98 -19.42 10.76
N PHE A 193 0.69 -19.62 10.59
CA PHE A 193 0.04 -20.90 10.32
C PHE A 193 -1.10 -20.72 9.32
N THR A 194 -1.10 -21.60 8.33
CA THR A 194 -2.11 -21.77 7.30
C THR A 194 -3.50 -21.98 7.92
N PHE A 195 -4.47 -21.11 7.62
CA PHE A 195 -5.90 -21.40 7.79
C PHE A 195 -6.65 -21.18 6.48
N VAL A 196 -6.24 -21.93 5.45
CA VAL A 196 -7.21 -22.43 4.47
C VAL A 196 -8.22 -23.24 5.28
N ALA A 197 -9.52 -22.96 5.19
CA ALA A 197 -10.50 -23.92 5.68
C ALA A 197 -10.40 -25.13 4.77
N ARG A 198 -9.58 -26.09 5.18
CA ARG A 198 -10.09 -27.43 5.34
C ARG A 198 -9.98 -27.75 6.81
N PHE A 199 -11.11 -28.15 7.38
CA PHE A 199 -11.15 -28.87 8.63
C PHE A 199 -10.02 -29.90 8.64
N ASP A 200 -9.02 -29.73 9.49
CA ASP A 200 -8.61 -30.81 10.37
C ASP A 200 -7.76 -30.30 11.52
N ILE A 201 -8.24 -30.68 12.70
CA ILE A 201 -7.77 -30.44 14.05
C ILE A 201 -6.43 -31.20 14.22
N LYS A 202 -5.38 -30.62 14.83
CA LYS A 202 -5.02 -30.84 16.24
C LYS A 202 -3.85 -29.95 16.67
N TRP A 203 -4.05 -29.35 17.85
CA TRP A 203 -3.08 -28.61 18.66
C TRP A 203 -2.19 -29.55 19.47
N ILE A 204 -0.86 -29.37 19.43
CA ILE A 204 0.09 -29.28 20.57
C ILE A 204 1.23 -28.37 20.13
#